data_AF-A0A7W1DYM7-F1
#
_entry.id   AF-A0A7W1DYM7-F1
#
_cell.length_a   1.000
_cell.length_b   1.000
_cell.length_c   1.000
_cell.angle_alpha   90.00
_cell.angle_beta   90.00
_cell.angle_gamma   90.00
#
_symmetry.space_group_name_H-M   'P 1'
#
loop_
_entity.id
_entity.type
_entity.pdbx_description
1 polymer ?
#
loop_
_entity_poly.entity_id
_entity_poly.type
_entity_poly.pdbx_seq_one_letter_code
_entity_poly.pdbx_strand_id
1 'polypeptide(L)'
;MATIAYLLRREDIRLLTLTGPGGVGKTRLALRVAADAADVFPGGVWFVGLASVTDPGLVASSIAQVLGVRTANDESLLDGLTAFLRGQRLLLLLDNFEHLVEA
;
A
#
# COMPACT_ATOMS: atom_id res chain seq x y z
N MET A 1 -13.30 14.13 -0.75
CA MET A 1 -13.58 12.96 -1.61
C MET A 1 -13.06 13.18 -3.03
N ALA A 2 -13.58 14.18 -3.77
CA ALA A 2 -13.24 14.41 -5.19
C ALA A 2 -11.73 14.53 -5.49
N THR A 3 -10.97 15.23 -4.65
CA THR A 3 -9.53 15.44 -4.89
C THR A 3 -8.70 14.17 -4.78
N ILE A 4 -8.93 13.32 -3.76
CA ILE A 4 -8.15 12.08 -3.57
C ILE A 4 -8.41 11.11 -4.71
N ALA A 5 -9.68 10.91 -5.08
CA ALA A 5 -10.05 10.05 -6.20
C ALA A 5 -9.47 10.57 -7.53
N TYR A 6 -9.47 11.89 -7.74
CA TYR A 6 -8.83 12.51 -8.89
C TYR A 6 -7.32 12.24 -8.93
N LEU A 7 -6.62 12.43 -7.80
CA LEU A 7 -5.18 12.20 -7.71
C LEU A 7 -4.82 10.71 -7.93
N LEU A 8 -5.62 9.77 -7.43
CA LEU A 8 -5.40 8.34 -7.65
C LEU A 8 -5.56 7.91 -9.12
N ARG A 9 -6.36 8.63 -9.90
CA ARG A 9 -6.58 8.32 -11.33
C ARG A 9 -5.49 8.89 -12.24
N ARG A 10 -4.58 9.71 -11.71
CA ARG A 10 -3.46 10.29 -12.46
C ARG A 10 -2.29 9.33 -12.55
N GLU A 11 -1.86 9.01 -13.77
CA GLU A 11 -0.77 8.05 -14.00
C GLU A 11 0.62 8.59 -13.60
N ASP A 12 0.77 9.91 -13.48
CA ASP A 12 2.01 10.55 -13.02
C ASP A 12 2.15 10.56 -11.49
N ILE A 13 1.10 10.18 -10.75
CA ILE A 13 1.10 10.07 -9.29
C ILE A 13 1.20 8.60 -8.89
N ARG A 14 2.38 8.20 -8.40
CA ARG A 14 2.64 6.82 -7.94
C ARG A 14 2.63 6.67 -6.41
N LEU A 15 2.53 7.77 -5.68
CA LEU A 15 2.47 7.81 -4.23
C LEU A 15 1.55 8.97 -3.79
N LEU A 16 0.61 8.66 -2.91
CA LEU A 16 -0.27 9.64 -2.29
C LEU A 16 -0.27 9.41 -0.77
N THR A 17 0.17 10.42 -0.02
CA THR A 17 0.18 10.35 1.46
C THR A 17 -1.02 11.10 2.01
N LEU A 18 -1.82 10.44 2.84
CA LEU A 18 -2.89 11.07 3.61
C LEU A 18 -2.39 11.42 5.00
N THR A 19 -2.18 12.71 5.25
CA THR A 19 -1.77 13.23 6.55
C THR A 19 -2.94 13.91 7.25
N GLY A 20 -2.87 14.00 8.57
CA GLY A 20 -3.88 14.66 9.38
C GLY A 20 -3.87 14.14 10.82
N PRO A 21 -4.58 14.81 11.74
CA PRO A 21 -4.61 14.41 13.15
C PRO A 21 -5.06 12.95 13.37
N GLY A 22 -4.75 12.42 14.54
CA GLY A 22 -5.28 11.12 14.98
C GLY A 22 -6.81 11.15 15.02
N GLY A 23 -7.45 10.03 14.67
CA GLY A 23 -8.90 9.89 14.78
C GLY A 23 -9.76 10.61 13.73
N VAL A 24 -9.18 11.36 12.78
CA VAL A 24 -9.98 12.07 11.74
C VAL A 24 -10.58 11.14 10.67
N GLY A 25 -10.37 9.83 10.79
CA GLY A 25 -10.91 8.83 9.87
C GLY A 25 -10.11 8.64 8.58
N LYS A 26 -8.79 8.91 8.59
CA LYS A 26 -7.90 8.73 7.42
C LYS A 26 -8.02 7.32 6.82
N THR A 27 -7.93 6.28 7.63
CA THR A 27 -8.10 4.88 7.21
C THR A 27 -9.46 4.66 6.53
N ARG A 28 -10.54 5.13 7.14
CA ARG A 28 -11.90 4.98 6.59
C ARG A 28 -12.06 5.73 5.26
N LEU A 29 -11.51 6.93 5.16
CA LEU A 29 -11.50 7.73 3.93
C LEU A 29 -10.69 7.02 2.83
N ALA A 30 -9.51 6.51 3.16
CA ALA A 30 -8.62 5.85 2.23
C ALA A 30 -9.25 4.57 1.67
N LEU A 31 -9.82 3.73 2.54
CA LEU A 31 -10.55 2.52 2.13
C LEU A 31 -11.74 2.85 1.22
N ARG A 32 -12.50 3.90 1.57
CA ARG A 32 -13.65 4.30 0.74
C ARG A 32 -13.22 4.75 -0.65
N VAL A 33 -12.23 5.64 -0.72
CA VAL A 33 -11.74 6.16 -2.00
C VAL A 33 -11.07 5.07 -2.83
N ALA A 34 -10.35 4.14 -2.20
CA ALA A 34 -9.74 3.00 -2.87
C ALA A 34 -10.81 2.06 -3.47
N ALA A 35 -11.90 1.80 -2.74
CA ALA A 35 -13.03 1.04 -3.27
C ALA A 35 -13.71 1.75 -4.46
N ASP A 36 -13.90 3.07 -4.38
CA ASP A 36 -14.49 3.88 -5.46
C ASP A 36 -13.54 4.03 -6.69
N ALA A 37 -12.26 3.66 -6.56
CA ALA A 37 -11.25 3.73 -7.63
C ALA A 37 -10.79 2.35 -8.12
N ALA A 38 -11.39 1.26 -7.63
CA ALA A 38 -10.96 -0.10 -7.94
C ALA A 38 -11.01 -0.42 -9.45
N ASP A 39 -11.90 0.24 -10.21
CA ASP A 39 -12.01 0.14 -11.67
C ASP A 39 -10.73 0.56 -12.41
N VAL A 40 -9.88 1.38 -11.79
CA VAL A 40 -8.64 1.90 -12.39
C VAL A 40 -7.45 0.98 -12.12
N PHE A 41 -7.57 0.04 -11.19
CA PHE A 41 -6.49 -0.83 -10.74
C PHE A 41 -6.83 -2.29 -11.05
N PRO A 42 -6.58 -2.77 -12.29
CA PRO A 42 -6.92 -4.14 -12.69
C PRO A 42 -6.17 -5.21 -11.88
N GLY A 43 -5.01 -4.87 -11.29
CA GLY A 43 -4.29 -5.73 -10.35
C GLY A 43 -4.84 -5.71 -8.93
N GLY A 44 -5.95 -5.00 -8.69
CA GLY A 44 -6.66 -4.95 -7.42
C GLY A 44 -6.21 -3.83 -6.46
N VAL A 45 -6.95 -3.72 -5.37
CA VAL A 45 -6.70 -2.83 -4.24
C VAL A 45 -6.34 -3.68 -3.03
N TRP A 46 -5.18 -3.42 -2.42
CA TRP A 46 -4.62 -4.26 -1.38
C TRP A 46 -4.33 -3.43 -0.13
N PHE A 47 -4.98 -3.78 0.98
CA PHE A 47 -4.75 -3.13 2.27
C PHE A 47 -3.64 -3.85 3.05
N VAL A 48 -2.63 -3.10 3.47
CA VAL A 48 -1.52 -3.57 4.30
C VAL A 48 -1.52 -2.74 5.58
N GLY A 49 -2.13 -3.28 6.63
CA GLY A 49 -2.11 -2.67 7.95
C GLY A 49 -0.77 -2.97 8.63
N LEU A 50 0.00 -1.94 8.97
CA LEU A 50 1.31 -2.08 9.59
C LEU A 50 1.26 -2.00 11.12
N ALA A 51 0.09 -1.90 11.74
CA ALA A 51 -0.06 -1.67 13.17
C ALA A 51 0.66 -2.70 14.08
N SER A 52 0.90 -3.92 13.60
CA SER A 52 1.62 -4.98 14.33
C SER A 52 3.09 -5.12 13.93
N VAL A 53 3.58 -4.31 12.98
CA VAL A 53 4.96 -4.38 12.49
C VAL A 53 5.82 -3.52 13.40
N THR A 54 6.82 -4.08 14.07
CA THR A 54 7.67 -3.29 14.99
C THR A 54 9.06 -3.01 14.44
N ASP A 55 9.43 -3.70 13.36
CA ASP A 55 10.72 -3.57 12.68
C ASP A 55 10.46 -3.06 11.26
N PRO A 56 11.00 -1.88 10.86
CA PRO A 56 10.89 -1.35 9.50
C PRO A 56 11.35 -2.34 8.41
N GLY A 57 12.29 -3.23 8.73
CA GLY A 57 12.75 -4.31 7.84
C GLY A 57 11.68 -5.33 7.48
N LEU A 58 10.59 -5.43 8.26
CA LEU A 58 9.50 -6.38 8.03
C LEU A 58 8.38 -5.84 7.12
N VAL A 59 8.41 -4.56 6.73
CA VAL A 59 7.36 -3.96 5.88
C VAL A 59 7.23 -4.71 4.54
N ALA A 60 8.36 -5.07 3.92
CA ALA A 60 8.34 -5.84 2.67
C ALA A 60 7.68 -7.22 2.85
N SER A 61 7.89 -7.86 4.02
CA SER A 61 7.26 -9.13 4.39
C SER A 61 5.76 -8.99 4.53
N SER A 62 5.29 -7.96 5.23
CA SER A 62 3.85 -7.69 5.37
C SER A 62 3.18 -7.45 4.01
N ILE A 63 3.82 -6.71 3.11
CA ILE A 63 3.31 -6.49 1.74
C ILE A 63 3.26 -7.82 0.96
N ALA A 64 4.34 -8.60 0.98
CA ALA A 64 4.41 -9.87 0.28
C ALA A 64 3.35 -10.87 0.77
N GLN A 65 3.11 -10.93 2.09
CA GLN A 65 2.06 -11.76 2.67
C GLN A 65 0.67 -11.38 2.17
N VAL A 66 0.36 -10.08 2.13
CA VAL A 66 -0.94 -9.58 1.63
C VAL A 66 -1.13 -9.91 0.15
N LEU A 67 -0.08 -9.75 -0.66
CA LEU A 67 -0.11 -10.04 -2.09
C LEU A 67 0.01 -11.54 -2.43
N GLY A 68 0.28 -12.41 -1.44
CA GLY A 68 0.53 -13.83 -1.66
C GLY A 68 1.84 -14.13 -2.39
N VAL A 69 2.79 -13.18 -2.40
CA VAL A 69 4.09 -13.33 -3.05
C VAL A 69 4.98 -14.22 -2.20
N ARG A 70 5.58 -15.22 -2.84
CA ARG A 70 6.60 -16.09 -2.24
C ARG A 70 7.87 -15.95 -3.07
N THR A 71 9.02 -15.85 -2.43
CA THR A 71 10.30 -15.86 -3.12
C THR A 71 10.83 -17.28 -3.27
N ALA A 72 11.59 -17.51 -4.34
CA ALA A 72 12.35 -18.73 -4.50
C ALA A 72 13.50 -18.79 -3.49
N ASN A 73 14.03 -19.98 -3.26
CA ASN A 73 15.27 -20.11 -2.50
C ASN A 73 16.37 -19.31 -3.20
N ASP A 74 17.15 -18.56 -2.43
CA ASP A 74 18.27 -17.70 -2.83
C ASP A 74 17.93 -16.30 -3.39
N GLU A 75 16.66 -15.94 -3.58
CA GLU A 75 16.26 -14.56 -3.97
C GLU A 75 15.85 -13.72 -2.76
N SER A 76 16.24 -12.43 -2.74
CA SER A 76 15.78 -11.53 -1.69
C SER A 76 14.27 -11.28 -1.82
N LEU A 77 13.59 -11.15 -0.68
CA LEU A 77 12.15 -10.87 -0.65
C LEU A 77 11.78 -9.62 -1.46
N LEU A 78 12.63 -8.59 -1.38
CA LEU A 78 12.42 -7.32 -2.05
C LEU A 78 12.54 -7.47 -3.58
N ASP A 79 13.46 -8.31 -4.06
CA ASP A 79 13.63 -8.57 -5.49
C ASP A 79 12.42 -9.31 -6.05
N GLY A 80 11.97 -10.38 -5.38
CA GLY A 80 10.78 -11.12 -5.79
C GLY A 80 9.51 -10.26 -5.75
N LEU A 81 9.36 -9.41 -4.73
CA LEU A 81 8.26 -8.45 -4.65
C LEU A 81 8.34 -7.41 -5.78
N THR A 82 9.53 -6.90 -6.08
CA THR A 82 9.74 -5.94 -7.18
C THR A 82 9.44 -6.57 -8.53
N ALA A 83 9.84 -7.83 -8.74
CA ALA A 83 9.54 -8.59 -9.95
C ALA A 83 8.03 -8.84 -10.09
N PHE A 84 7.34 -9.18 -9.00
CA PHE A 84 5.89 -9.35 -8.99
C PHE A 84 5.14 -8.07 -9.33
N LEU A 85 5.53 -6.94 -8.71
CA LEU A 85 4.89 -5.64 -8.92
C LEU A 85 5.21 -5.04 -10.30
N ARG A 86 6.26 -5.52 -10.97
CA ARG A 86 6.67 -5.02 -12.29
C ARG A 86 5.56 -5.25 -13.31
N GLY A 87 5.13 -4.16 -13.95
CA GLY A 87 4.07 -4.19 -14.97
C GLY A 87 2.66 -4.34 -14.41
N GLN A 88 2.49 -4.41 -13.09
CA GLN A 88 1.17 -4.43 -12.47
C GLN A 88 0.63 -3.01 -12.32
N ARG A 89 -0.67 -2.85 -12.55
CA ARG A 89 -1.43 -1.65 -12.18
C ARG A 89 -2.34 -2.00 -11.01
N LEU A 90 -1.81 -1.89 -9.80
CA LEU A 90 -2.52 -2.15 -8.54
C LEU A 90 -2.38 -0.98 -7.58
N LEU A 91 -3.25 -0.92 -6.57
CA LEU A 91 -3.19 0.06 -5.50
C LEU A 91 -2.81 -0.62 -4.18
N LEU A 92 -1.67 -0.24 -3.61
CA LEU A 92 -1.30 -0.60 -2.24
C LEU A 92 -1.77 0.50 -1.29
N LEU A 93 -2.60 0.13 -0.32
CA LEU A 93 -3.00 1.00 0.79
C LEU A 93 -2.25 0.59 2.04
N LEU A 94 -1.22 1.36 2.37
CA LEU A 94 -0.38 1.14 3.54
C LEU A 94 -0.85 2.05 4.68
N ASP A 95 -1.14 1.49 5.85
CA ASP A 95 -1.64 2.24 7.01
C ASP A 95 -0.81 1.98 8.26
N ASN A 96 -0.87 2.91 9.22
CA ASN A 96 -0.14 2.91 10.49
C ASN A 96 1.39 3.05 10.36
N PHE A 97 1.91 3.91 9.49
CA PHE A 97 3.38 4.09 9.38
C PHE A 97 4.02 4.81 10.59
N GLU A 98 3.26 5.50 11.41
CA GLU A 98 3.78 6.49 12.37
C GLU A 98 4.78 5.87 13.36
N HIS A 99 4.55 4.64 13.80
CA HIS A 99 5.42 3.94 14.75
C HIS A 99 6.72 3.40 14.13
N LEU A 100 6.79 3.29 12.81
CA LEU A 100 7.98 2.80 12.09
C LEU A 100 8.99 3.90 11.78
N VAL A 101 8.57 5.17 11.85
CA VAL A 101 9.45 6.32 11.57
C VAL A 101 10.38 6.61 12.76
N GLU A 102 10.00 6.18 13.96
CA GLU A 102 10.74 6.40 15.21
C GLU A 102 11.63 5.20 15.60
N ALA A 103 11.61 4.12 14.82
CA ALA A 103 12.26 2.83 15.11
C ALA A 103 13.69 2.72 14.57
#